data_AF-A0A415I090-F1
#
_entry.id   AF-A0A415I090-F1
#
_cell.length_a   1.000
_cell.length_b   1.000
_cell.length_c   1.000
_cell.angle_alpha   90.00
_cell.angle_beta   90.00
_cell.angle_gamma   90.00
#
_symmetry.space_group_name_H-M   'P 1'
#
loop_
_entity.id
_entity.type
_entity.pdbx_description
1 polymer ?
#
loop_
_entity_poly.entity_id
_entity_poly.type
_entity_poly.pdbx_seq_one_letter_code
_entity_poly.pdbx_strand_id
1 'polypeptide(L)' 'MSTNNNSKGSEIGFCGLLTIVFIVLKLTNYINWSWWWVTSPLWIPVTVLLTVILLVSILKAMFK' A
#
# COMPACT_ATOMS: atom_id res chain seq x y z
N MET A 1 5.13 -37.08 11.72
CA MET A 1 4.12 -36.00 11.77
C MET A 1 4.66 -34.91 12.68
N SER A 2 4.76 -33.67 12.17
CA SER A 2 4.92 -32.48 13.01
C SER A 2 4.15 -31.35 12.33
N THR A 3 2.96 -31.11 12.88
CA THR A 3 2.10 -29.95 12.60
C THR A 3 2.80 -28.73 13.14
N ASN A 4 3.14 -27.75 12.30
CA ASN A 4 3.58 -26.44 12.76
C ASN A 4 2.80 -25.34 12.06
N ASN A 5 1.63 -25.08 12.66
CA ASN A 5 0.98 -23.80 12.88
C ASN A 5 1.51 -22.63 12.04
N ASN A 6 0.82 -22.38 10.92
CA ASN A 6 0.81 -21.10 10.23
C ASN A 6 0.17 -20.04 11.15
N SER A 7 0.94 -19.56 12.12
CA SER A 7 0.60 -18.36 12.87
C SER A 7 0.61 -17.21 11.87
N LYS A 8 -0.57 -16.92 11.31
CA LYS A 8 -0.88 -15.69 10.58
C LYS A 8 -0.82 -14.54 11.59
N GLY A 9 0.39 -14.21 12.03
CA GLY A 9 0.64 -12.98 12.74
C GLY A 9 0.24 -11.87 11.79
N SER A 10 -0.82 -11.15 12.12
CA SER A 10 -1.09 -9.84 11.54
C SER A 10 0.02 -8.91 12.03
N GLU A 11 1.22 -9.09 11.48
CA GLU A 11 2.28 -8.12 11.57
C GLU A 11 1.70 -6.90 10.89
N ILE A 12 1.43 -5.84 11.67
CA ILE A 12 1.04 -4.56 11.11
C ILE A 12 2.18 -4.21 10.15
N GLY A 13 1.92 -4.37 8.86
CA GLY A 13 2.99 -4.36 7.87
C GLY A 13 3.74 -3.05 8.02
N PHE A 14 5.06 -3.08 7.85
CA PHE A 14 5.93 -1.90 7.95
C PHE A 14 5.31 -0.64 7.29
N CYS A 15 4.56 -0.80 6.19
CA CYS A 15 3.76 0.24 5.56
C CYS A 15 2.76 0.96 6.47
N GLY A 16 2.07 0.26 7.36
CA GLY A 16 1.11 0.84 8.32
C GLY A 16 1.80 1.78 9.31
N LEU A 17 2.92 1.34 9.89
CA LEU A 17 3.73 2.18 10.79
C LEU A 17 4.34 3.38 10.04
N LEU A 18 4.85 3.16 8.83
CA LEU A 18 5.37 4.24 7.98
C LEU A 18 4.28 5.27 7.67
N THR A 19 3.07 4.81 7.35
CA THR A 19 1.89 5.68 7.13
C THR A 19 1.61 6.52 8.37
N ILE A 20 1.54 5.90 9.55
CA ILE A 20 1.29 6.61 10.82
C ILE A 20 2.40 7.65 11.10
N VAL A 21 3.68 7.29 10.91
CA VAL A 21 4.82 8.21 11.07
C VAL A 21 4.74 9.41 10.12
N PHE A 22 4.41 9.20 8.83
CA PHE A 22 4.24 10.29 7.87
C PHE A 22 3.08 11.23 8.25
N ILE A 23 1.96 10.69 8.77
CA ILE A 23 0.85 11.49 9.30
C ILE A 23 1.29 12.33 10.50
N VAL A 24 1.97 11.73 11.48
CA VAL A 24 2.43 12.42 12.69
C VAL A 24 3.42 13.52 12.34
N LEU A 25 4.39 13.26 11.46
CA LEU A 25 5.40 14.24 11.06
C LEU A 25 4.78 15.46 10.34
N LYS A 26 3.69 15.27 9.57
CA LYS A 26 2.92 16.35 8.95
C LYS A 26 2.18 17.19 10.02
N LEU A 27 1.62 16.56 11.03
CA LEU A 27 0.90 17.23 12.13
C LEU A 27 1.85 18.02 13.04
N THR A 28 3.07 17.52 13.27
CA THR A 28 4.13 18.23 14.01
C THR A 28 4.77 19.36 13.20
N ASN A 29 4.21 19.71 12.02
CA ASN A 29 4.63 20.83 11.15
C ASN A 29 6.10 20.79 10.71
N TYR A 30 6.76 19.63 10.75
CA TYR A 30 8.13 19.47 10.24
C TYR A 30 8.18 19.47 8.71
N ILE A 31 7.04 19.26 8.05
CA ILE A 31 6.91 19.11 6.60
C ILE A 31 5.68 19.88 6.10
N ASN A 32 5.89 20.95 5.31
CA ASN A 32 4.83 21.75 4.64
C ASN A 32 4.25 21.05 3.38
N TRP A 33 4.49 19.77 3.22
CA TRP A 33 4.23 19.08 1.97
C TRP A 33 2.76 18.77 1.75
N SER A 34 2.42 18.57 0.47
CA SER A 34 1.08 18.21 0.06
C SER A 34 0.68 16.87 0.67
N TRP A 35 -0.57 16.80 1.15
CA TRP A 35 -1.15 15.61 1.77
C TRP A 35 -1.12 14.40 0.85
N TRP A 36 -1.09 14.63 -0.46
CA TRP A 36 -0.98 13.61 -1.49
C TRP A 36 0.21 12.67 -1.30
N TRP A 37 1.34 13.19 -0.83
CA TRP A 37 2.52 12.36 -0.61
C TRP A 37 2.59 11.70 0.77
N VAL A 38 1.91 12.25 1.77
CA VAL A 38 1.69 11.54 3.04
C VAL A 38 0.86 10.27 2.80
N THR A 39 0.00 10.29 1.79
CA THR A 39 -0.73 9.11 1.35
C THR A 39 0.05 8.22 0.37
N SER A 40 1.19 8.65 -0.22
CA SER A 40 2.00 7.81 -1.12
C SER A 40 2.22 6.36 -0.63
N PRO A 41 2.63 6.09 0.63
CA PRO A 41 2.80 4.72 1.12
C PRO A 41 1.50 3.88 1.05
N LEU A 42 0.34 4.52 1.21
CA LEU A 42 -0.97 3.88 1.08
C LEU A 42 -1.40 3.71 -0.39
N TRP A 43 -1.00 4.63 -1.27
CA TRP A 43 -1.38 4.58 -2.68
C TRP A 43 -0.53 3.61 -3.49
N ILE A 44 0.70 3.29 -3.11
CA ILE A 44 1.54 2.30 -3.82
C ILE A 44 0.81 0.96 -4.09
N PRO A 45 0.20 0.27 -3.10
CA PRO A 45 -0.53 -0.96 -3.38
C PRO A 45 -1.75 -0.73 -4.28
N VAL A 46 -2.44 0.41 -4.13
CA VAL A 46 -3.63 0.76 -4.92
C VAL A 46 -3.27 1.04 -6.38
N THR A 47 -2.19 1.79 -6.63
CA THR A 47 -1.71 2.14 -7.98
C THR A 47 -1.16 0.92 -8.70
N VAL A 48 -0.43 0.05 -8.02
CA VAL A 48 0.02 -1.22 -8.58
C VAL A 48 -1.17 -2.09 -8.97
N LEU A 49 -2.15 -2.25 -8.08
CA LEU A 49 -3.35 -3.04 -8.37
C LEU A 49 -4.15 -2.46 -9.53
N LEU A 50 -4.37 -1.15 -9.55
CA LEU A 50 -5.09 -0.46 -10.63
C LEU A 50 -4.37 -0.61 -11.98
N THR A 51 -3.04 -0.51 -11.99
CA THR A 51 -2.22 -0.68 -13.19
C THR A 51 -2.32 -2.11 -13.72
N VAL A 52 -2.26 -3.12 -12.84
CA VAL A 52 -2.40 -4.53 -13.22
C VAL A 52 -3.81 -4.81 -13.78
N ILE A 53 -4.86 -4.32 -13.12
CA ILE A 53 -6.23 -4.47 -13.60
C ILE A 53 -6.41 -3.83 -14.97
N LEU A 54 -5.85 -2.64 -15.19
CA LEU A 54 -5.91 -1.93 -16.46
C LEU A 54 -5.21 -2.73 -17.57
N LEU A 55 -3.99 -3.21 -17.32
CA LEU A 55 -3.25 -4.05 -18.27
C LEU A 55 -4.02 -5.33 -18.64
N VAL A 56 -4.55 -6.04 -17.63
CA VAL A 56 -5.35 -7.26 -17.87
C VAL A 56 -6.62 -6.94 -18.66
N SER A 57 -7.28 -5.83 -18.35
CA SER A 57 -8.48 -5.39 -19.06
C SER A 57 -8.19 -5.06 -20.52
N ILE A 58 -7.08 -4.38 -20.80
CA ILE A 58 -6.62 -4.06 -22.16
C ILE A 58 -6.30 -5.35 -22.93
N LEU A 59 -5.52 -6.26 -22.34
CA LEU A 59 -5.20 -7.54 -22.97
C LEU A 59 -6.46 -8.35 -23.27
N LYS A 60 -7.39 -8.45 -22.32
CA LYS A 60 -8.66 -9.15 -22.52
C LYS A 60 -9.51 -8.49 -23.59
N ALA A 61 -9.51 -7.16 -23.69
CA ALA A 61 -10.20 -6.43 -24.74
C ALA A 61 -9.56 -6.62 -26.12
N MET A 62 -8.23 -6.75 -26.19
CA MET A 62 -7.50 -7.02 -27.44
C MET A 62 -7.62 -8.46 -27.93
N PHE A 63 -7.76 -9.43 -27.02
CA PHE A 63 -7.96 -10.85 -27.35
C PHE A 63 -9.42 -11.26 -27.53
N LYS A 64 -10.36 -10.32 -27.36
CA LYS A 64 -11.76 -10.47 -27.76
C LYS A 64 -11.92 -10.06 -29.22
#